data_AF-A0A925X3N1-F1
#
_entry.id   AF-A0A925X3N1-F1
#
_cell.length_a   1.000
_cell.length_b   1.000
_cell.length_c   1.000
_cell.angle_alpha   90.00
_cell.angle_beta   90.00
_cell.angle_gamma   90.00
#
_symmetry.space_group_name_H-M   'P 1'
#
loop_
_entity.id
_entity.type
_entity.pdbx_description
1 polymer ?
#
loop_
_entity_poly.entity_id
_entity_poly.type
_entity_poly.pdbx_seq_one_letter_code
_entity_poly.pdbx_strand_id
1 'polypeptide(L)'
;LAHANLADLQVNSADESAAILKAIFDGLKSPARDIALLNAAAALVVAGKANDLVMGLALASETVDSGRANSTLQTLVRCTQSA
;
A
#
# COMPACT_ATOMS: atom_id res chain seq x y z
N LEU A 1 -4.86 11.90 7.03
CA LEU A 1 -4.52 11.91 5.59
C LEU A 1 -5.02 13.22 5.02
N ALA A 2 -4.31 13.80 4.06
CA ALA A 2 -4.77 15.03 3.41
C ALA A 2 -5.86 14.71 2.38
N HIS A 3 -6.75 15.66 2.11
CA HIS A 3 -7.71 15.52 1.01
C HIS A 3 -6.96 15.56 -0.32
N ALA A 4 -7.32 14.68 -1.25
CA ALA A 4 -6.73 14.59 -2.58
C ALA A 4 -7.81 14.66 -3.67
N ASN A 5 -7.42 15.08 -4.86
CA ASN A 5 -8.28 15.08 -6.05
C ASN A 5 -8.11 13.76 -6.81
N LEU A 6 -9.12 13.38 -7.60
CA LEU A 6 -9.03 12.18 -8.43
C LEU A 6 -7.85 12.24 -9.42
N ALA A 7 -7.54 13.44 -9.92
CA ALA A 7 -6.40 13.68 -10.80
C ALA A 7 -5.05 13.30 -10.15
N ASP A 8 -4.94 13.34 -8.81
CA ASP A 8 -3.72 12.97 -8.08
C ASP A 8 -3.47 11.45 -8.05
N LEU A 9 -4.45 10.64 -8.51
CA LEU A 9 -4.39 9.19 -8.56
C LEU A 9 -4.32 8.64 -9.98
N GLN A 10 -4.44 9.50 -11.00
CA GLN A 10 -4.44 9.09 -12.40
C GLN A 10 -3.02 8.74 -12.86
N VAL A 11 -2.92 7.69 -13.67
CA VAL A 11 -1.68 7.20 -14.29
C VAL A 11 -1.94 6.95 -15.76
N ASN A 12 -0.91 7.11 -16.59
CA ASN A 12 -1.02 7.04 -18.05
C ASN A 12 -0.50 5.72 -18.63
N SER A 13 0.12 4.87 -17.80
CA SER A 13 0.66 3.57 -18.23
C SER A 13 0.77 2.57 -17.09
N ALA A 14 0.93 1.28 -17.46
CA ALA A 14 1.21 0.21 -16.51
C ALA A 14 2.57 0.40 -15.80
N ASP A 15 3.59 0.88 -16.52
CA ASP A 15 4.92 1.13 -15.95
C ASP A 15 4.91 2.27 -14.92
N GLU A 16 4.16 3.34 -15.19
CA GLU A 16 3.96 4.44 -14.25
C GLU A 16 3.23 3.97 -12.99
N SER A 17 2.17 3.17 -13.16
CA SER A 17 1.45 2.53 -12.04
C SER A 17 2.38 1.65 -11.19
N ALA A 18 3.22 0.83 -11.84
CA ALA A 18 4.19 -0.02 -11.16
C ALA A 18 5.25 0.79 -10.41
N ALA A 19 5.72 1.90 -10.98
CA ALA A 19 6.67 2.80 -10.32
C ALA A 19 6.07 3.45 -9.06
N ILE A 20 4.81 3.91 -9.14
CA ILE A 20 4.09 4.46 -8.00
C ILE A 20 3.89 3.41 -6.91
N LEU A 21 3.49 2.18 -7.26
CA LEU A 21 3.33 1.08 -6.30
C LEU A 21 4.64 0.75 -5.58
N LYS A 22 5.77 0.70 -6.30
CA LYS A 22 7.09 0.50 -5.69
C LYS A 22 7.42 1.64 -4.72
N ALA A 23 7.21 2.89 -5.13
CA ALA A 23 7.43 4.05 -4.27
C ALA A 23 6.57 4.03 -2.99
N ILE A 24 5.31 3.55 -3.09
CA ILE A 24 4.45 3.33 -1.91
C ILE A 24 5.11 2.35 -0.95
N PHE A 25 5.60 1.21 -1.44
CA PHE A 25 6.28 0.19 -0.62
C PHE A 25 7.63 0.64 -0.06
N ASP A 26 8.29 1.59 -0.72
CA ASP A 26 9.50 2.26 -0.21
C ASP A 26 9.19 3.38 0.81
N GLY A 27 7.91 3.59 1.13
CA GLY A 27 7.46 4.52 2.17
C GLY A 27 7.21 5.96 1.69
N LEU A 28 7.24 6.22 0.38
CA LEU A 28 6.98 7.56 -0.17
C LEU A 28 5.57 8.02 0.21
N LYS A 29 5.48 9.13 0.94
CA LYS A 29 4.21 9.76 1.31
C LYS A 29 3.60 10.43 0.08
N SER A 30 2.40 10.01 -0.33
CA SER A 30 1.68 10.52 -1.49
C SER A 30 0.16 10.24 -1.37
N PRO A 31 -0.69 10.93 -2.13
CA PRO A 31 -2.12 10.60 -2.21
C PRO A 31 -2.39 9.13 -2.59
N ALA A 32 -1.57 8.58 -3.50
CA ALA A 32 -1.65 7.18 -3.91
C ALA A 32 -1.33 6.23 -2.73
N ARG A 33 -0.34 6.56 -1.89
CA ARG A 33 -0.08 5.81 -0.65
C ARG A 33 -1.25 5.90 0.30
N ASP A 34 -1.81 7.10 0.48
CA ASP A 34 -2.90 7.34 1.43
C ASP A 34 -4.14 6.51 1.11
N ILE A 35 -4.57 6.45 -0.17
CA ILE A 35 -5.71 5.62 -0.58
C ILE A 35 -5.40 4.12 -0.49
N ALA A 36 -4.17 3.69 -0.82
CA ALA A 36 -3.76 2.30 -0.70
C ALA A 36 -3.79 1.83 0.77
N LEU A 37 -3.35 2.68 1.69
CA LEU A 37 -3.38 2.39 3.12
C LEU A 37 -4.79 2.37 3.70
N LEU A 38 -5.69 3.24 3.22
CA LEU A 38 -7.10 3.18 3.61
C LEU A 38 -7.77 1.88 3.17
N ASN A 39 -7.50 1.42 1.94
CA ASN A 39 -8.01 0.14 1.45
C ASN A 39 -7.42 -1.04 2.24
N ALA A 40 -6.12 -1.00 2.55
CA ALA A 40 -5.48 -2.00 3.40
C ALA A 40 -6.06 -1.99 4.82
N ALA A 41 -6.34 -0.82 5.40
CA ALA A 41 -6.99 -0.69 6.70
C ALA A 41 -8.37 -1.35 6.71
N ALA A 42 -9.20 -1.10 5.69
CA ALA A 42 -10.50 -1.74 5.53
C ALA A 42 -10.37 -3.26 5.42
N ALA A 43 -9.41 -3.75 4.62
CA ALA A 43 -9.14 -5.18 4.51
C ALA A 43 -8.71 -5.81 5.84
N LEU A 44 -7.87 -5.11 6.62
CA LEU A 44 -7.43 -5.57 7.95
C LEU A 44 -8.60 -5.63 8.95
N VAL A 45 -9.53 -4.68 8.89
CA VAL A 45 -10.75 -4.71 9.71
C VAL A 45 -11.62 -5.91 9.34
N VAL A 46 -11.92 -6.09 8.04
CA VAL A 46 -12.74 -7.22 7.57
C VAL A 46 -12.09 -8.57 7.89
N ALA A 47 -10.76 -8.64 7.88
CA ALA A 47 -9.99 -9.83 8.24
C ALA A 47 -9.87 -10.07 9.77
N GLY A 48 -10.48 -9.22 10.61
CA GLY A 48 -10.40 -9.33 12.07
C GLY A 48 -8.99 -9.06 12.63
N LYS A 49 -8.15 -8.30 11.90
CA LYS A 49 -6.80 -7.90 12.32
C LYS A 49 -6.75 -6.50 12.93
N ALA A 50 -7.80 -5.71 12.75
CA ALA A 50 -7.99 -4.41 13.38
C ALA A 50 -9.44 -4.25 13.83
N ASN A 51 -9.66 -3.56 14.95
CA ASN A 51 -11.01 -3.36 15.51
C ASN A 51 -11.79 -2.25 14.78
N ASP A 52 -11.07 -1.31 14.16
CA ASP A 52 -11.63 -0.18 13.43
C ASP A 52 -10.64 0.31 12.36
N LEU A 53 -11.09 1.27 11.55
CA LEU A 53 -10.28 1.84 10.47
C LEU A 53 -9.07 2.63 10.98
N VAL A 54 -9.13 3.21 12.19
CA VAL A 54 -8.02 3.99 12.76
C VAL A 54 -6.87 3.05 13.12
N MET A 55 -7.17 1.97 13.82
CA MET A 55 -6.22 0.89 14.12
C MET A 55 -5.73 0.24 12.83
N GLY A 56 -6.61 -0.04 11.87
CA GLY A 56 -6.26 -0.62 10.58
C GLY A 56 -5.28 0.27 9.81
N LEU A 57 -5.50 1.59 9.80
CA LEU A 57 -4.64 2.55 9.13
C LEU A 57 -3.26 2.65 9.81
N ALA A 58 -3.22 2.61 11.14
CA ALA A 58 -1.97 2.59 11.89
C ALA A 58 -1.16 1.32 11.56
N LEU A 59 -1.78 0.15 11.57
CA LEU A 59 -1.13 -1.13 11.25
C LEU A 59 -0.65 -1.19 9.79
N ALA A 60 -1.48 -0.73 8.84
CA ALA A 60 -1.11 -0.66 7.43
C ALA A 60 0.08 0.30 7.21
N SER A 61 0.03 1.48 7.83
CA SER A 61 1.11 2.48 7.74
C SER A 61 2.42 1.93 8.28
N GLU A 62 2.39 1.32 9.47
CA GLU A 62 3.56 0.73 10.12
C GLU A 62 4.12 -0.44 9.30
N THR A 63 3.27 -1.27 8.71
CA THR A 63 3.70 -2.39 7.84
C THR A 63 4.40 -1.92 6.56
N VAL A 64 3.94 -0.81 5.98
CA VAL A 64 4.60 -0.20 4.81
C VAL A 64 5.90 0.48 5.25
N ASP A 65 5.84 1.34 6.26
CA ASP A 65 6.98 2.17 6.68
C ASP A 65 8.13 1.33 7.29
N SER A 66 7.83 0.16 7.85
CA SER A 66 8.86 -0.78 8.33
C SER A 66 9.49 -1.62 7.21
N GLY A 67 9.08 -1.45 5.96
CA GLY A 67 9.54 -2.25 4.80
C GLY A 67 9.01 -3.68 4.74
N ARG A 68 8.12 -4.10 5.65
CA ARG A 68 7.57 -5.47 5.65
C ARG A 68 6.72 -5.74 4.42
N ALA A 69 5.92 -4.76 4.00
CA ALA A 69 5.14 -4.86 2.77
C ALA A 69 6.03 -5.12 1.53
N ASN A 70 7.15 -4.40 1.41
CA ASN A 70 8.11 -4.62 0.33
C ASN A 70 8.76 -6.01 0.42
N SER A 71 9.13 -6.46 1.63
CA SER A 71 9.68 -7.81 1.83
C SER A 71 8.70 -8.91 1.40
N THR A 72 7.41 -8.75 1.68
CA THR A 72 6.35 -9.65 1.19
C THR A 72 6.26 -9.65 -0.33
N LEU A 73 6.31 -8.48 -0.98
CA LEU A 73 6.33 -8.38 -2.44
C LEU A 73 7.55 -9.11 -3.04
N GLN A 74 8.74 -8.88 -2.50
CA GLN A 74 9.96 -9.57 -2.96
C GLN A 74 9.86 -11.08 -2.78
N THR A 75 9.22 -11.53 -1.71
CA THR A 75 8.95 -12.96 -1.49
C THR A 75 8.01 -13.53 -2.53
N LEU A 76 6.91 -12.82 -2.84
CA LEU A 76 5.99 -13.22 -3.90
C LEU A 76 6.70 -13.33 -5.25
N VAL A 77 7.50 -12.34 -5.63
CA VAL A 77 8.30 -12.34 -6.86
C VAL A 77 9.20 -13.57 -6.95
N ARG A 78 9.98 -13.84 -5.88
CA ARG A 78 10.85 -15.02 -5.85
C ARG A 78 10.06 -16.32 -5.98
N CYS A 79 8.96 -16.45 -5.24
CA CYS A 79 8.15 -17.68 -5.25
C CYS A 79 7.49 -17.97 -6.60
N THR A 80 7.15 -16.95 -7.40
CA THR A 80 6.50 -17.13 -8.71
C THR A 80 7.49 -17.27 -9.86
N GLN A 81 8.74 -16.87 -9.68
CA GLN A 81 9.80 -16.92 -10.70
C GLN A 81 10.82 -18.04 -10.48
N SER A 82 10.81 -18.67 -9.31
CA SER A 82 11.63 -19.85 -9.03
C SER A 82 10.90 -21.09 -9.56
N ALA A 83 11.02 -21.33 -10.86
CA ALA A 83 10.63 -22.56 -11.56
C ALA A 83 11.86 -23.18 -12.23
#